data_AF-A0A7Y0DFY6-F1
#
_entry.id   AF-A0A7Y0DFY6-F1
#
_cell.length_a   1.000
_cell.length_b   1.000
_cell.length_c   1.000
_cell.angle_alpha   90.00
_cell.angle_beta   90.00
_cell.angle_gamma   90.00
#
_symmetry.space_group_name_H-M   'P 1'
#
loop_
_entity.id
_entity.type
_entity.pdbx_description
1 polymer ?
#
loop_
_entity_poly.entity_id
_entity_poly.type
_entity_poly.pdbx_seq_one_letter_code
_entity_poly.pdbx_strand_id
1 'polypeptide(L)'
;MFAVDTAPDGPPEGDTWSSWDGAQHGPNPRPGWVITDLGAVDEDLGIIKSGKEADVHVVRRWIPGGPAAETADLADAADAADSGALMAAKRFRDSDHRMFHRDAGYLEGRRVRRSREMRAMARRTDFGKEMISSQWAFAEFNALSELWSAGLPVPYPVQISGTEVLMEFIGDGDQAAPRLAQTRPM
;
A
#
# COMPACT_ATOMS: atom_id res chain seq x y z
N MET A 1 34.84 12.20 -7.44
CA MET A 1 34.22 13.08 -6.44
C MET A 1 32.82 12.53 -6.22
N PHE A 2 32.66 11.65 -5.23
CA PHE A 2 31.37 11.01 -4.96
C PHE A 2 30.52 12.01 -4.17
N ALA A 3 29.38 12.40 -4.73
CA ALA A 3 28.38 13.15 -4.00
C ALA A 3 27.70 12.18 -3.03
N VAL A 4 28.02 12.31 -1.74
CA VAL A 4 27.18 11.73 -0.70
C VAL A 4 25.96 12.64 -0.63
N ASP A 5 24.89 12.26 -1.33
CA ASP A 5 23.60 12.91 -1.16
C ASP A 5 23.11 12.54 0.24
N THR A 6 23.39 13.41 1.20
CA THR A 6 22.98 13.23 2.59
C THR A 6 21.68 13.99 2.74
N ALA A 7 20.56 13.32 2.51
CA ALA A 7 19.33 13.74 3.18
C ALA A 7 19.56 13.46 4.67
N PRO A 8 19.73 14.48 5.54
CA PRO A 8 20.25 14.28 6.90
C PRO A 8 19.29 13.46 7.79
N ASP A 9 18.03 13.30 7.37
CA ASP A 9 16.98 12.57 8.10
C ASP A 9 16.53 11.27 7.40
N GLY A 10 17.20 10.86 6.32
CA GLY A 10 16.90 9.62 5.60
C GLY A 10 17.46 8.38 6.28
N PRO A 11 16.91 7.18 6.01
CA PRO A 11 17.49 5.95 6.51
C PRO A 11 18.87 5.68 5.90
N PRO A 12 19.72 4.86 6.58
CA PRO A 12 21.07 4.55 6.10
C PRO A 12 21.08 3.69 4.82
N GLU A 13 20.00 2.96 4.54
CA GLU A 13 19.76 2.13 3.35
C GLU A 13 18.26 2.24 3.01
N GLY A 14 17.87 1.97 1.76
CA GLY A 14 16.49 2.08 1.26
C GLY A 14 16.06 3.50 0.91
N ASP A 15 14.78 3.66 0.57
CA ASP A 15 14.27 4.94 0.06
C ASP A 15 13.80 5.86 1.19
N THR A 16 12.96 5.35 2.10
CA THR A 16 12.29 6.16 3.12
C THR A 16 12.07 5.40 4.42
N TRP A 17 11.95 6.12 5.54
CA TRP A 17 11.38 5.53 6.74
C TRP A 17 9.95 5.09 6.51
N SER A 18 9.57 3.98 7.16
CA SER A 18 8.24 3.42 7.05
C SER A 18 7.18 4.46 7.42
N SER A 19 6.15 4.54 6.59
CA SER A 19 4.99 5.40 6.84
C SER A 19 4.06 4.88 7.95
N TRP A 20 4.46 3.82 8.68
CA TRP A 20 3.64 3.16 9.69
C TRP A 20 3.04 4.13 10.71
N ASP A 21 3.84 4.98 11.38
CA ASP A 21 3.38 5.84 12.49
C ASP A 21 2.20 6.77 12.14
N GLY A 22 2.17 7.27 10.90
CA GLY A 22 1.17 8.22 10.43
C GLY A 22 -0.03 7.58 9.71
N ALA A 23 -0.04 6.26 9.54
CA ALA A 23 -1.02 5.56 8.72
C ALA A 23 -2.15 4.95 9.55
N GLN A 24 -3.31 4.74 8.92
CA GLN A 24 -4.32 3.87 9.50
C GLN A 24 -3.96 2.41 9.23
N HIS A 25 -3.99 1.56 10.26
CA HIS A 25 -3.55 0.16 10.16
C HIS A 25 -4.69 -0.83 9.96
N GLY A 26 -4.32 -1.98 9.39
CA GLY A 26 -5.20 -3.13 9.23
C GLY A 26 -5.77 -3.72 10.52
N PRO A 27 -6.69 -4.69 10.38
CA PRO A 27 -7.36 -5.33 11.51
C PRO A 27 -6.42 -6.20 12.36
N ASN A 28 -6.79 -6.43 13.62
CA ASN A 28 -6.10 -7.39 14.50
C ASN A 28 -6.76 -8.78 14.43
N PRO A 29 -6.02 -9.88 14.68
CA PRO A 29 -4.59 -9.93 14.91
C PRO A 29 -3.78 -9.70 13.63
N ARG A 30 -2.62 -9.06 13.74
CA ARG A 30 -1.75 -8.84 12.57
C ARG A 30 -1.01 -10.14 12.22
N PRO A 31 -0.85 -10.47 10.94
CA PRO A 31 0.07 -11.52 10.52
C PRO A 31 1.50 -11.25 11.02
N GLY A 32 2.23 -12.32 11.36
CA GLY A 32 3.57 -12.21 11.96
C GLY A 32 4.64 -11.61 11.04
N TRP A 33 4.38 -11.56 9.73
CA TRP A 33 5.28 -10.93 8.75
C TRP A 33 5.14 -9.40 8.71
N VAL A 34 4.09 -8.82 9.30
CA VAL A 34 3.86 -7.38 9.26
C VAL A 34 4.84 -6.67 10.20
N ILE A 35 5.77 -5.92 9.61
CA ILE A 35 6.74 -5.11 10.36
C ILE A 35 6.08 -3.79 10.76
N THR A 36 5.99 -3.57 12.07
CA THR A 36 5.36 -2.40 12.70
C THR A 36 6.37 -1.49 13.42
N ASP A 37 7.66 -1.79 13.28
CA ASP A 37 8.71 -1.02 13.94
C ASP A 37 8.82 0.38 13.32
N LEU A 38 9.00 1.40 14.16
CA LEU A 38 9.12 2.79 13.71
C LEU A 38 10.45 3.07 13.02
N GLY A 39 11.48 2.27 13.32
CA GLY A 39 12.76 2.27 12.62
C GLY A 39 12.77 1.39 11.37
N ALA A 40 11.61 0.91 10.91
CA ALA A 40 11.55 0.18 9.66
C ALA A 40 11.73 1.11 8.45
N VAL A 41 12.31 0.57 7.38
CA VAL A 41 12.57 1.25 6.12
C VAL A 41 11.71 0.64 5.04
N ASP A 42 11.17 1.48 4.16
CA ASP A 42 10.48 1.10 2.93
C ASP A 42 11.35 1.41 1.71
N GLU A 43 11.44 0.45 0.78
CA GLU A 43 12.03 0.59 -0.56
C GLU A 43 11.00 0.22 -1.62
N ASP A 44 10.85 1.08 -2.63
CA ASP A 44 9.97 0.83 -3.78
C ASP A 44 10.73 0.04 -4.86
N LEU A 45 10.43 -1.25 -4.96
CA LEU A 45 11.04 -2.15 -5.94
C LEU A 45 10.44 -1.98 -7.36
N GLY A 46 9.48 -1.06 -7.51
CA GLY A 46 8.92 -0.68 -8.79
C GLY A 46 7.52 -1.23 -9.08
N ILE A 47 7.01 -0.85 -10.25
CA ILE A 47 5.64 -1.13 -10.67
C ILE A 47 5.48 -2.57 -11.19
N ILE A 48 4.59 -3.35 -10.56
CA ILE A 48 4.17 -4.66 -11.08
C ILE A 48 2.97 -4.58 -12.00
N LYS A 49 2.15 -3.54 -11.81
CA LYS A 49 0.94 -3.37 -12.59
C LYS A 49 0.55 -1.91 -12.71
N SER A 50 0.32 -1.47 -13.94
CA SER A 50 -0.40 -0.23 -14.21
C SER A 50 -1.87 -0.47 -14.57
N GLY A 51 -2.72 0.47 -14.18
CA GLY A 51 -4.14 0.51 -14.51
C GLY A 51 -4.64 1.95 -14.71
N LYS A 52 -5.87 2.05 -15.23
CA LYS A 52 -6.53 3.35 -15.43
C LYS A 52 -6.70 4.14 -14.13
N GLU A 53 -6.96 3.44 -13.03
CA GLU A 53 -7.38 4.05 -11.77
C GLU A 53 -6.29 4.02 -10.69
N ALA A 54 -5.34 3.11 -10.82
CA ALA A 54 -4.25 2.93 -9.86
C ALA A 54 -3.08 2.21 -10.52
N ASP A 55 -1.90 2.45 -9.96
CA ASP A 55 -0.71 1.64 -10.16
C ASP A 55 -0.47 0.78 -8.91
N VAL A 56 0.14 -0.37 -9.09
CA VAL A 56 0.54 -1.27 -8.00
C VAL A 56 2.05 -1.48 -8.09
N HIS A 57 2.72 -1.18 -7.00
CA HIS A 57 4.15 -1.34 -6.80
C HIS A 57 4.44 -2.49 -5.83
N VAL A 58 5.61 -3.11 -5.95
CA VAL A 58 6.17 -3.91 -4.85
C VAL A 58 6.97 -2.99 -3.94
N VAL A 59 6.73 -3.09 -2.65
CA VAL A 59 7.49 -2.40 -1.61
C VAL A 59 8.10 -3.45 -0.69
N ARG A 60 9.38 -3.29 -0.37
CA ARG A 60 10.05 -4.07 0.66
C ARG A 60 10.13 -3.25 1.94
N ARG A 61 9.75 -3.84 3.07
CA ARG A 61 9.96 -3.25 4.40
C ARG A 61 10.90 -4.11 5.23
N TRP A 62 11.87 -3.49 5.90
CA TRP A 62 12.77 -4.20 6.82
C TRP A 62 13.24 -3.29 7.96
N ILE A 63 13.91 -3.87 8.96
CA ILE A 63 14.52 -3.12 10.07
C ILE A 63 16.05 -3.10 9.83
N PRO A 64 16.67 -1.93 9.58
CA PRO A 64 18.12 -1.83 9.45
C PRO A 64 18.82 -2.30 10.73
N GLY A 65 19.84 -3.16 10.57
CA GLY A 65 20.55 -3.75 11.71
C GLY A 65 19.68 -4.66 12.60
N GLY A 66 18.49 -5.05 12.11
CA GLY A 66 17.64 -6.03 12.79
C GLY A 66 18.19 -7.46 12.67
N PRO A 67 17.61 -8.42 13.39
CA PRO A 67 18.10 -9.80 13.46
C PRO A 67 18.23 -10.49 12.09
N ALA A 68 17.41 -10.10 11.11
CA ALA A 68 17.50 -10.63 9.75
C ALA A 68 18.68 -10.04 8.94
N ALA A 69 19.15 -8.83 9.26
CA ALA A 69 20.36 -8.24 8.68
C ALA A 69 21.62 -8.89 9.26
N GLU A 70 21.61 -9.28 10.54
CA GLU A 70 22.73 -9.97 11.19
C GLU A 70 22.97 -11.39 10.63
N THR A 71 21.92 -12.05 10.11
CA THR A 71 22.02 -13.38 9.50
C THR A 71 22.40 -13.35 8.01
N ALA A 72 22.20 -12.22 7.33
CA ALA A 72 22.46 -12.08 5.89
C ALA A 72 23.96 -12.16 5.53
N ASP A 73 24.86 -11.81 6.46
CA ASP A 73 26.32 -11.92 6.29
C ASP A 73 26.82 -13.38 6.19
N LEU A 74 25.96 -14.37 6.46
CA LEU A 74 26.31 -15.79 6.50
C LEU A 74 25.61 -16.65 5.42
N ALA A 75 24.65 -16.10 4.67
CA ALA A 75 23.88 -16.83 3.65
C ALA A 75 24.14 -16.25 2.24
N ASP A 76 24.05 -17.09 1.21
CA ASP A 76 24.21 -16.70 -0.19
C ASP A 76 23.33 -15.47 -0.51
N ALA A 77 23.85 -14.51 -1.30
CA ALA A 77 23.25 -13.20 -1.57
C ALA A 77 21.79 -13.21 -2.10
N ALA A 78 21.23 -14.38 -2.42
CA ALA A 78 19.82 -14.57 -2.73
C ALA A 78 18.91 -14.56 -1.47
N ASP A 79 19.39 -15.05 -0.32
CA ASP A 79 18.65 -15.07 0.94
C ASP A 79 18.69 -13.72 1.67
N ALA A 80 19.62 -12.83 1.33
CA ALA A 80 19.63 -11.47 1.87
C ALA A 80 18.42 -10.62 1.42
N ALA A 81 17.74 -11.02 0.34
CA ALA A 81 16.45 -10.48 -0.07
C ALA A 81 15.29 -10.91 0.86
N ASP A 82 15.48 -11.95 1.67
CA ASP A 82 14.49 -12.57 2.57
C ASP A 82 14.39 -11.87 3.94
N SER A 83 15.24 -10.89 4.22
CA SER A 83 15.27 -10.19 5.52
C SER A 83 14.19 -9.11 5.70
N GLY A 84 13.28 -8.94 4.75
CA GLY A 84 12.22 -7.94 4.77
C GLY A 84 10.88 -8.46 4.24
N ALA A 85 9.79 -7.83 4.67
CA ALA A 85 8.44 -8.15 4.21
C ALA A 85 8.15 -7.48 2.85
N LEU A 86 7.78 -8.28 1.84
CA LEU A 86 7.28 -7.78 0.57
C LEU A 86 5.79 -7.46 0.66
N MET A 87 5.42 -6.30 0.12
CA MET A 87 4.07 -5.75 0.16
C MET A 87 3.69 -5.16 -1.19
N ALA A 88 2.40 -5.11 -1.47
CA ALA A 88 1.85 -4.44 -2.65
C ALA A 88 1.33 -3.06 -2.25
N ALA A 89 1.92 -2.00 -2.82
CA ALA A 89 1.44 -0.63 -2.66
C ALA A 89 0.54 -0.25 -3.83
N LYS A 90 -0.77 -0.14 -3.57
CA LYS A 90 -1.75 0.32 -4.55
C LYS A 90 -1.97 1.82 -4.41
N ARG A 91 -1.46 2.57 -5.40
CA ARG A 91 -1.51 4.04 -5.45
C ARG A 91 -2.60 4.49 -6.40
N PHE A 92 -3.64 5.12 -5.87
CA PHE A 92 -4.75 5.61 -6.68
C PHE A 92 -4.41 6.94 -7.35
N ARG A 93 -4.83 7.09 -8.61
CA ARG A 93 -4.70 8.36 -9.34
C ARG A 93 -5.72 9.37 -8.82
N ASP A 94 -5.30 10.64 -8.75
CA ASP A 94 -6.16 11.77 -8.38
C ASP A 94 -7.38 11.87 -9.30
N SER A 95 -8.48 12.34 -8.71
CA SER A 95 -9.78 12.61 -9.30
C SER A 95 -9.74 13.52 -10.54
N ASP A 96 -8.75 14.41 -10.68
CA ASP A 96 -8.60 15.23 -11.89
C ASP A 96 -8.27 14.40 -13.14
N HIS A 97 -7.68 13.20 -12.97
CA HIS A 97 -7.49 12.23 -14.05
C HIS A 97 -8.73 11.33 -14.30
N ARG A 98 -9.81 11.50 -13.52
CA ARG A 98 -11.06 10.71 -13.62
C ARG A 98 -12.20 11.46 -14.32
N MET A 99 -11.90 12.30 -15.32
CA MET A 99 -12.93 12.82 -16.24
C MET A 99 -13.52 11.71 -17.13
N PHE A 100 -14.28 10.78 -16.56
CA PHE A 100 -15.19 9.90 -17.29
C PHE A 100 -16.42 9.53 -16.44
N HIS A 101 -17.39 10.45 -16.40
CA HIS A 101 -18.86 10.26 -16.50
C HIS A 101 -19.56 8.96 -16.01
N ARG A 102 -19.07 8.20 -15.01
CA ARG A 102 -19.76 6.96 -14.57
C ARG A 102 -19.89 6.72 -13.05
N ASP A 103 -19.68 7.73 -12.20
CA ASP A 103 -19.76 7.56 -10.73
C ASP A 103 -21.19 7.46 -10.15
N ALA A 104 -22.23 7.75 -10.93
CA ALA A 104 -23.60 7.77 -10.42
C ALA A 104 -24.09 6.40 -9.92
N GLY A 105 -23.65 5.29 -10.53
CA GLY A 105 -24.16 3.95 -10.21
C GLY A 105 -23.58 3.32 -8.93
N TYR A 106 -22.36 3.69 -8.52
CA TYR A 106 -21.67 3.05 -7.39
C TYR A 106 -22.02 3.67 -6.02
N LEU A 107 -22.67 4.85 -6.03
CA LEU A 107 -22.89 5.68 -4.84
C LEU A 107 -24.32 5.63 -4.30
N GLU A 108 -25.26 5.00 -5.01
CA GLU A 108 -26.70 5.09 -4.74
C GLU A 108 -27.15 4.47 -3.39
N GLY A 109 -26.39 3.53 -2.82
CA GLY A 109 -26.73 2.88 -1.55
C GLY A 109 -26.33 3.63 -0.26
N ARG A 110 -25.53 4.71 -0.33
CA ARG A 110 -24.89 5.36 0.85
C ARG A 110 -25.36 6.80 1.12
N ARG A 111 -26.63 7.10 0.83
CA ARG A 111 -27.15 8.48 0.73
C ARG A 111 -27.28 9.25 2.06
N VAL A 112 -27.39 8.58 3.21
CA VAL A 112 -27.81 9.24 4.47
C VAL A 112 -26.64 9.91 5.22
N ARG A 113 -25.43 9.32 5.21
CA ARG A 113 -24.27 9.85 5.97
C ARG A 113 -23.55 11.02 5.28
N ARG A 114 -23.84 11.25 3.99
CA ARG A 114 -23.10 12.14 3.06
C ARG A 114 -23.57 13.59 3.00
N SER A 115 -24.64 14.02 3.68
CA SER A 115 -25.19 15.38 3.49
C SER A 115 -24.29 16.51 4.02
N ARG A 116 -23.39 16.21 4.96
CA ARG A 116 -22.38 17.17 5.49
C ARG A 116 -21.13 17.20 4.61
N GLU A 117 -20.64 16.03 4.20
CA GLU A 117 -19.47 15.86 3.33
C GLU A 117 -19.72 16.45 1.93
N MET A 118 -20.91 16.20 1.35
CA MET A 118 -21.34 16.77 0.06
C MET A 118 -21.33 18.31 0.04
N ARG A 119 -21.57 18.96 1.17
CA ARG A 119 -21.53 20.44 1.29
C ARG A 119 -20.10 20.98 1.36
N ALA A 120 -19.15 20.21 1.89
CA ALA A 120 -17.73 20.55 1.81
C ALA A 120 -17.20 20.34 0.39
N MET A 121 -17.62 19.25 -0.28
CA MET A 121 -17.30 18.95 -1.68
C MET A 121 -17.81 20.04 -2.65
N ALA A 122 -19.01 20.58 -2.41
CA ALA A 122 -19.57 21.65 -3.24
C ALA A 122 -18.76 22.96 -3.22
N ARG A 123 -17.89 23.17 -2.23
CA ARG A 123 -17.06 24.38 -2.10
C ARG A 123 -15.69 24.29 -2.76
N ARG A 124 -15.32 23.16 -3.40
CA ARG A 124 -14.07 22.98 -4.17
C ARG A 124 -12.80 23.48 -3.46
N THR A 125 -12.72 23.39 -2.13
CA THR A 125 -11.48 23.67 -1.41
C THR A 125 -10.48 22.55 -1.69
N ASP A 126 -9.17 22.81 -1.62
CA ASP A 126 -8.14 21.79 -1.86
C ASP A 126 -8.31 20.57 -0.95
N PHE A 127 -8.70 20.81 0.31
CA PHE A 127 -9.11 19.78 1.27
C PHE A 127 -10.28 18.90 0.79
N GLY A 128 -11.26 19.49 0.08
CA GLY A 128 -12.38 18.75 -0.50
C GLY A 128 -11.98 17.85 -1.66
N LYS A 129 -10.95 18.23 -2.43
CA LYS A 129 -10.39 17.40 -3.52
C LYS A 129 -9.60 16.21 -2.96
N GLU A 130 -8.77 16.46 -1.95
CA GLU A 130 -7.99 15.44 -1.24
C GLU A 130 -8.90 14.38 -0.57
N MET A 131 -10.05 14.80 -0.05
CA MET A 131 -11.05 13.90 0.52
C MET A 131 -11.74 13.01 -0.55
N ILE A 132 -11.87 13.51 -1.79
CA ILE A 132 -12.46 12.73 -2.90
C ILE A 132 -11.45 11.73 -3.45
N SER A 133 -10.19 12.14 -3.62
CA SER A 133 -9.13 11.26 -4.13
C SER A 133 -8.85 10.09 -3.18
N SER A 134 -8.82 10.34 -1.87
CA SER A 134 -8.64 9.31 -0.83
C SER A 134 -9.86 8.39 -0.63
N GLN A 135 -11.05 8.79 -1.08
CA GLN A 135 -12.27 8.00 -0.85
C GLN A 135 -12.19 6.59 -1.44
N TRP A 136 -11.55 6.42 -2.60
CA TRP A 136 -11.41 5.12 -3.24
C TRP A 136 -10.42 4.22 -2.50
N ALA A 137 -9.27 4.77 -2.10
CA ALA A 137 -8.30 4.06 -1.27
C ALA A 137 -8.94 3.61 0.05
N PHE A 138 -9.66 4.51 0.72
CA PHE A 138 -10.35 4.20 1.96
C PHE A 138 -11.44 3.14 1.78
N ALA A 139 -12.21 3.20 0.70
CA ALA A 139 -13.23 2.19 0.41
C ALA A 139 -12.60 0.80 0.20
N GLU A 140 -11.48 0.70 -0.51
CA GLU A 140 -10.78 -0.56 -0.73
C GLU A 140 -10.17 -1.09 0.56
N PHE A 141 -9.50 -0.24 1.33
CA PHE A 141 -8.92 -0.61 2.62
C PHE A 141 -9.97 -1.17 3.60
N ASN A 142 -11.14 -0.54 3.70
CA ASN A 142 -12.23 -1.03 4.54
C ASN A 142 -12.79 -2.36 4.04
N ALA A 143 -12.99 -2.50 2.73
CA ALA A 143 -13.50 -3.73 2.14
C ALA A 143 -12.54 -4.90 2.39
N LEU A 144 -11.23 -4.71 2.16
CA LEU A 144 -10.22 -5.72 2.48
C LEU A 144 -10.21 -6.05 3.97
N SER A 145 -10.32 -5.05 4.84
CA SER A 145 -10.31 -5.26 6.29
C SER A 145 -11.50 -6.10 6.75
N GLU A 146 -12.70 -5.82 6.22
CA GLU A 146 -13.91 -6.58 6.52
C GLU A 146 -13.82 -8.02 6.00
N LEU A 147 -13.43 -8.20 4.74
CA LEU A 147 -13.33 -9.52 4.12
C LEU A 147 -12.25 -10.39 4.79
N TRP A 148 -11.09 -9.81 5.11
CA TRP A 148 -10.02 -10.52 5.81
C TRP A 148 -10.45 -10.91 7.23
N SER A 149 -11.09 -10.00 7.97
CA SER A 149 -11.61 -10.29 9.31
C SER A 149 -12.70 -11.38 9.30
N ALA A 150 -13.40 -11.54 8.17
CA ALA A 150 -14.34 -12.63 7.94
C ALA A 150 -13.68 -13.96 7.53
N GLY A 151 -12.35 -14.03 7.43
CA GLY A 151 -11.59 -15.22 7.07
C GLY A 151 -11.58 -15.53 5.58
N LEU A 152 -11.91 -14.56 4.72
CA LEU A 152 -11.87 -14.75 3.27
C LEU A 152 -10.44 -14.64 2.72
N PRO A 153 -10.12 -15.33 1.61
CA PRO A 153 -8.78 -15.31 1.01
C PRO A 153 -8.58 -14.02 0.19
N VAL A 154 -8.37 -12.92 0.91
CA VAL A 154 -8.00 -11.62 0.36
C VAL A 154 -6.64 -11.19 0.93
N PRO A 155 -5.88 -10.34 0.23
CA PRO A 155 -4.65 -9.77 0.78
C PRO A 155 -4.93 -9.04 2.10
N TYR A 156 -4.11 -9.29 3.11
CA TYR A 156 -4.19 -8.54 4.36
C TYR A 156 -3.88 -7.05 4.12
N PRO A 157 -4.78 -6.11 4.48
CA PRO A 157 -4.53 -4.68 4.31
C PRO A 157 -3.62 -4.18 5.43
N VAL A 158 -2.34 -3.94 5.14
CA VAL A 158 -1.34 -3.55 6.14
C VAL A 158 -1.64 -2.15 6.69
N GLN A 159 -1.80 -1.18 5.79
CA GLN A 159 -2.07 0.20 6.15
C GLN A 159 -2.63 1.02 4.98
N ILE A 160 -3.17 2.20 5.28
CA ILE A 160 -3.55 3.21 4.30
C ILE A 160 -3.00 4.58 4.72
N SER A 161 -2.42 5.29 3.75
CA SER A 161 -1.97 6.68 3.88
C SER A 161 -2.39 7.48 2.65
N GLY A 162 -3.24 8.49 2.84
CA GLY A 162 -3.78 9.32 1.76
C GLY A 162 -4.50 8.51 0.67
N THR A 163 -3.84 8.35 -0.48
CA THR A 163 -4.36 7.61 -1.65
C THR A 163 -3.64 6.29 -1.90
N GLU A 164 -2.80 5.84 -0.97
CA GLU A 164 -2.06 4.58 -1.08
C GLU A 164 -2.61 3.56 -0.08
N VAL A 165 -2.90 2.36 -0.57
CA VAL A 165 -3.20 1.18 0.25
C VAL A 165 -2.02 0.22 0.14
N LEU A 166 -1.37 -0.05 1.28
CA LEU A 166 -0.34 -1.07 1.39
C LEU A 166 -0.98 -2.36 1.88
N MET A 167 -0.75 -3.46 1.19
CA MET A 167 -1.35 -4.76 1.48
C MET A 167 -0.35 -5.90 1.26
N GLU A 168 -0.71 -7.09 1.71
CA GLU A 168 0.03 -8.33 1.45
C GLU A 168 0.37 -8.48 -0.04
N PHE A 169 1.63 -8.74 -0.33
CA PHE A 169 2.05 -9.14 -1.65
C PHE A 169 1.76 -10.62 -1.86
N ILE A 170 1.03 -10.94 -2.93
CA ILE A 170 0.74 -12.32 -3.31
C ILE A 170 1.63 -12.69 -4.49
N GLY A 171 2.64 -13.50 -4.25
CA GLY A 171 3.66 -13.84 -5.23
C GLY A 171 4.76 -14.72 -4.67
N ASP A 172 5.81 -14.90 -5.46
CA ASP A 172 7.03 -15.59 -5.10
C ASP A 172 8.22 -14.66 -5.36
N GLY A 173 8.99 -14.35 -4.32
CA GLY A 173 9.98 -13.27 -4.37
C GLY A 173 9.36 -11.95 -4.87
N ASP A 174 9.98 -11.33 -5.86
CA ASP A 174 9.51 -10.10 -6.51
C ASP A 174 8.42 -10.33 -7.59
N GLN A 175 8.04 -11.59 -7.84
CA GLN A 175 7.11 -11.95 -8.91
C GLN A 175 5.68 -12.10 -8.39
N ALA A 176 4.80 -11.20 -8.85
CA ALA A 176 3.38 -11.26 -8.49
C ALA A 176 2.71 -12.54 -9.05
N ALA A 177 1.83 -13.14 -8.26
CA ALA A 177 1.07 -14.31 -8.67
C ALA A 177 0.27 -14.03 -9.96
N PRO A 178 0.21 -14.99 -10.89
CA PRO A 178 -0.48 -14.80 -12.16
C PRO A 178 -1.99 -14.66 -11.93
N ARG A 179 -2.65 -13.91 -12.82
CA ARG A 179 -4.11 -13.83 -12.81
C ARG A 179 -4.69 -15.18 -13.21
N LEU A 180 -5.86 -15.52 -12.67
CA LEU A 180 -6.60 -16.73 -13.07
C LEU A 180 -6.78 -16.84 -14.60
N ALA A 181 -7.07 -15.73 -15.28
CA ALA A 181 -7.21 -15.70 -16.75
C ALA A 181 -5.91 -16.03 -17.52
N GLN A 182 -4.75 -15.94 -16.87
CA GLN A 182 -3.43 -16.29 -17.40
C GLN A 182 -2.99 -17.70 -16.99
N THR A 183 -3.72 -18.34 -16.08
CA THR A 183 -3.48 -19.74 -15.69
C THR A 183 -4.25 -20.68 -16.61
N ARG A 184 -3.68 -21.86 -16.88
CA ARG A 184 -4.42 -22.98 -17.46
C ARG A 184 -4.77 -23.93 -16.32
N PRO A 185 -6.01 -24.46 -16.24
CA PRO A 185 -6.30 -25.54 -15.31
C PRO A 185 -5.38 -26.71 -15.62
N MET A 186 -4.76 -27.28 -14.58
CA MET A 186 -4.03 -28.56 -14.70
C MET A 186 -5.01 -29.71 -14.90
#